data_AF-A0AAW7MQL2-F1
#
_entry.id   AF-A0AAW7MQL2-F1
#
_cell.length_a   1.000
_cell.length_b   1.000
_cell.length_c   1.000
_cell.angle_alpha   90.00
_cell.angle_beta   90.00
_cell.angle_gamma   90.00
#
_symmetry.space_group_name_H-M   'P 1'
#
loop_
_entity.id
_entity.type
_entity.pdbx_description
1 polymer ?
#
loop_
_entity_poly.entity_id
_entity_poly.type
_entity_poly.pdbx_seq_one_letter_code
_entity_poly.pdbx_strand_id
1 'polypeptide(L)'
;MNQKQTPKHQTFVRPRHLAVTLPLILALAACTKPTETSNITTPTTLASAASSSNEAQTDSSASAPVVSVAGANLQSDAEDADAQEADETGTAIGTVMKADVSSGGRLVTPFGALSVNDNNLLMLNGKVLSPRVEGNNSLSFVAQAALRNRRAVLVQDNGGTACPAIYRWVIVSDGAYVLSPPFGSCSDLVSVAVDSDVLVVTMPGFVGPFEPAAAQKSAARKRMTYRYNGQTLTENGKVVRGQ
;
A
#
# COMPACT_ATOMS: atom_id res chain seq x y z
N MET A 1 -13.78 27.01 -64.44
CA MET A 1 -12.30 27.09 -64.29
C MET A 1 -11.94 28.49 -63.86
N ASN A 2 -11.52 28.68 -62.61
CA ASN A 2 -10.84 29.90 -62.15
C ASN A 2 -10.03 29.55 -60.90
N GLN A 3 -8.72 29.40 -61.10
CA GLN A 3 -7.74 29.15 -60.04
C GLN A 3 -7.46 30.45 -59.30
N LYS A 4 -7.60 30.44 -57.97
CA LYS A 4 -7.00 31.44 -57.08
C LYS A 4 -5.85 30.77 -56.32
N GLN A 5 -4.62 31.21 -56.60
CA GLN A 5 -3.44 30.97 -55.78
C GLN A 5 -3.14 32.22 -54.97
N THR A 6 -2.87 32.08 -53.66
CA THR A 6 -2.21 33.07 -52.78
C THR A 6 -1.77 32.36 -51.47
N PRO A 7 -0.83 32.87 -50.65
CA PRO A 7 0.57 32.45 -50.67
C PRO A 7 1.03 31.79 -49.36
N LYS A 8 2.20 31.14 -49.42
CA LYS A 8 2.93 30.53 -48.29
C LYS A 8 3.44 31.63 -47.33
N HIS A 9 3.20 31.47 -46.03
CA HIS A 9 4.05 32.05 -45.00
C HIS A 9 4.46 30.94 -44.01
N GLN A 10 5.71 30.50 -44.17
CA GLN A 10 6.45 29.79 -43.12
C GLN A 10 6.96 30.84 -42.13
N THR A 11 6.78 30.58 -40.83
CA THR A 11 7.51 31.32 -39.79
C THR A 11 8.14 30.29 -38.85
N PHE A 12 9.45 30.13 -39.05
CA PHE A 12 10.32 29.22 -38.33
C PHE A 12 10.80 29.93 -37.06
N VAL A 13 10.24 29.57 -35.90
CA VAL A 13 10.71 30.10 -34.61
C VAL A 13 11.79 29.17 -34.08
N ARG A 14 13.04 29.66 -34.04
CA ARG A 14 14.17 29.01 -33.37
C ARG A 14 14.06 29.21 -31.84
N PRO A 15 14.16 28.17 -31.02
CA PRO A 15 14.45 28.34 -29.60
C PRO A 15 15.96 28.56 -29.39
N ARG A 16 16.29 29.62 -28.65
CA ARG A 16 17.62 29.90 -28.12
C ARG A 16 17.86 28.99 -26.91
N HIS A 17 18.79 28.04 -27.02
CA HIS A 17 19.29 27.31 -25.87
C HIS A 17 20.28 28.19 -25.09
N LEU A 18 19.87 28.60 -23.89
CA LEU A 18 20.75 29.16 -22.87
C LEU A 18 21.50 27.99 -22.21
N ALA A 19 22.80 27.91 -22.47
CA ALA A 19 23.72 27.07 -21.72
C ALA A 19 23.93 27.69 -20.33
N VAL A 20 23.54 26.97 -19.28
CA VAL A 20 23.87 27.31 -17.90
C VAL A 20 24.97 26.36 -17.45
N THR A 21 26.18 26.89 -17.38
CA THR A 21 27.35 26.28 -16.75
C THR A 21 27.23 26.40 -15.24
N LEU A 22 27.17 25.29 -14.51
CA LEU A 22 27.29 25.26 -13.06
C LEU A 22 28.72 24.87 -12.66
N PRO A 23 29.35 25.57 -11.69
CA PRO A 23 30.73 25.33 -11.31
C PRO A 23 30.89 24.12 -10.39
N LEU A 24 32.02 23.47 -10.63
CA LEU A 24 32.72 22.47 -9.81
C LEU A 24 32.87 22.96 -8.36
N ILE A 25 32.32 22.24 -7.38
CA ILE A 25 32.68 22.41 -5.97
C ILE A 25 33.34 21.11 -5.50
N LEU A 26 34.65 21.22 -5.35
CA LEU A 26 35.53 20.29 -4.64
C LEU A 26 35.19 20.38 -3.14
N ALA A 27 34.81 19.26 -2.51
CA ALA A 27 34.77 19.14 -1.07
C ALA A 27 35.67 17.97 -0.63
N LEU A 28 36.80 18.34 -0.05
CA LEU A 28 37.68 17.48 0.74
C LEU A 28 36.97 17.12 2.05
N ALA A 29 36.87 15.83 2.36
CA ALA A 29 36.59 15.36 3.71
C ALA A 29 37.59 14.26 4.05
N ALA A 30 38.47 14.59 4.98
CA ALA A 30 39.38 13.69 5.69
C ALA A 30 38.65 12.99 6.85
N CYS A 31 39.41 12.14 7.55
CA CYS A 31 39.09 11.40 8.78
C CYS A 31 38.38 10.07 8.58
N THR A 32 38.63 8.99 9.32
CA THR A 32 39.74 8.47 10.15
C THR A 32 39.26 7.06 10.53
N LYS A 33 40.18 6.09 10.62
CA LYS A 33 39.90 4.69 11.00
C LYS A 33 39.13 4.56 12.33
N PRO A 34 38.42 3.44 12.53
CA PRO A 34 38.67 2.67 13.73
C PRO A 34 38.94 1.18 13.47
N THR A 35 39.94 0.74 14.23
CA THR A 35 40.39 -0.58 14.66
C THR A 35 39.36 -1.72 14.56
N GLU A 36 39.72 -2.73 13.76
CA GLU A 36 39.08 -4.05 13.76
C GLU A 36 39.94 -4.98 14.64
N THR A 37 39.38 -5.40 15.78
CA THR A 37 39.98 -6.43 16.64
C THR A 37 39.28 -7.75 16.36
N SER A 38 39.92 -8.59 15.56
CA SER A 38 39.63 -10.02 15.47
C SER A 38 40.49 -10.77 16.48
N ASN A 39 39.88 -11.59 17.34
CA ASN A 39 40.19 -13.03 17.39
C ASN A 39 39.47 -13.80 18.52
N ILE A 40 38.79 -14.87 18.08
CA ILE A 40 38.91 -16.28 18.54
C ILE A 40 38.60 -16.58 20.01
N THR A 41 37.60 -17.45 20.26
CA THR A 41 37.75 -18.80 20.88
C THR A 41 36.37 -19.42 21.21
N THR A 42 35.98 -20.40 20.37
CA THR A 42 35.40 -21.75 20.59
C THR A 42 34.72 -22.21 21.92
N PRO A 43 33.96 -23.34 21.89
CA PRO A 43 32.67 -23.53 22.57
C PRO A 43 32.73 -24.44 23.80
N THR A 44 31.62 -24.51 24.56
CA THR A 44 31.35 -25.62 25.48
C THR A 44 29.88 -26.05 25.40
N THR A 45 29.71 -27.32 25.08
CA THR A 45 28.52 -28.17 25.03
C THR A 45 28.13 -28.69 26.43
N LEU A 46 26.94 -29.31 26.52
CA LEU A 46 26.34 -30.14 27.61
C LEU A 46 25.25 -29.40 28.42
N ALA A 47 24.06 -29.95 28.71
CA ALA A 47 23.47 -31.27 28.43
C ALA A 47 21.94 -31.24 28.62
N SER A 48 21.33 -32.32 28.13
CA SER A 48 19.94 -32.78 28.16
C SER A 48 19.17 -32.75 29.50
N ALA A 49 17.85 -32.60 29.39
CA ALA A 49 16.81 -33.47 29.99
C ALA A 49 15.45 -33.06 29.36
N ALA A 50 14.83 -33.83 28.45
CA ALA A 50 14.07 -35.07 28.63
C ALA A 50 12.64 -34.88 29.20
N SER A 51 11.65 -35.28 28.38
CA SER A 51 10.33 -35.86 28.72
C SER A 51 9.30 -34.92 29.40
N SER A 52 7.99 -34.96 29.15
CA SER A 52 7.09 -35.98 28.63
C SER A 52 5.82 -35.36 28.02
N SER A 53 5.24 -36.14 27.12
CA SER A 53 3.87 -36.15 26.62
C SER A 53 2.76 -36.07 27.68
N ASN A 54 1.63 -35.45 27.32
CA ASN A 54 0.33 -36.12 27.42
C ASN A 54 -0.76 -35.47 26.56
N GLU A 55 -1.52 -36.36 25.93
CA GLU A 55 -2.73 -36.16 25.15
C GLU A 55 -3.90 -35.59 25.98
N ALA A 56 -4.81 -34.86 25.33
CA ALA A 56 -6.23 -35.22 25.28
C ALA A 56 -7.02 -34.24 24.40
N GLN A 57 -7.80 -34.82 23.49
CA GLN A 57 -8.93 -34.25 22.78
C GLN A 57 -10.02 -33.79 23.76
N THR A 58 -10.77 -32.72 23.45
CA THR A 58 -12.21 -32.81 23.07
C THR A 58 -12.79 -31.47 22.59
N ASP A 59 -13.63 -31.62 21.57
CA ASP A 59 -14.90 -30.93 21.28
C ASP A 59 -15.02 -29.43 20.98
N SER A 60 -15.35 -29.19 19.70
CA SER A 60 -16.66 -28.70 19.25
C SER A 60 -17.27 -27.51 19.99
N SER A 61 -17.30 -26.34 19.34
CA SER A 61 -18.49 -25.49 19.30
C SER A 61 -18.37 -24.45 18.19
N ALA A 62 -19.22 -24.62 17.18
CA ALA A 62 -19.51 -23.64 16.16
C ALA A 62 -20.10 -22.37 16.79
N SER A 63 -19.63 -21.20 16.34
CA SER A 63 -20.33 -19.93 16.55
C SER A 63 -20.41 -19.24 15.20
N ALA A 64 -21.62 -19.26 14.64
CA ALA A 64 -21.96 -18.61 13.38
C ALA A 64 -21.85 -17.08 13.52
N PRO A 65 -21.51 -16.36 12.43
CA PRO A 65 -21.68 -14.91 12.38
C PRO A 65 -23.17 -14.57 12.30
N VAL A 66 -23.68 -13.85 13.30
CA VAL A 66 -25.01 -13.25 13.24
C VAL A 66 -24.93 -12.03 12.32
N VAL A 67 -25.32 -12.22 11.06
CA VAL A 67 -25.62 -11.13 10.13
C VAL A 67 -27.04 -10.66 10.44
N SER A 68 -27.18 -9.51 11.09
CA SER A 68 -28.48 -8.87 11.30
C SER A 68 -28.92 -8.18 10.02
N VAL A 69 -29.88 -8.78 9.30
CA VAL A 69 -30.65 -8.13 8.24
C VAL A 69 -31.98 -7.70 8.85
N ALA A 70 -32.08 -6.42 9.23
CA ALA A 70 -33.36 -5.82 9.54
C ALA A 70 -33.96 -5.25 8.24
N GLY A 71 -34.95 -5.96 7.71
CA GLY A 71 -35.85 -5.42 6.70
C GLY A 71 -36.87 -4.50 7.35
N ALA A 72 -36.83 -3.22 6.99
CA ALA A 72 -37.97 -2.32 7.14
C ALA A 72 -38.29 -1.77 5.74
N ASN A 73 -39.40 -2.29 5.20
CA ASN A 73 -40.04 -1.80 4.00
C ASN A 73 -40.75 -0.48 4.35
N LEU A 74 -40.36 0.62 3.71
CA LEU A 74 -41.16 1.83 3.61
C LEU A 74 -40.88 2.48 2.24
N GLN A 75 -41.88 2.36 1.36
CA GLN A 75 -42.05 3.18 0.18
C GLN A 75 -42.08 4.66 0.57
N SER A 76 -41.25 5.46 -0.07
CA SER A 76 -41.56 6.85 -0.41
C SER A 76 -40.61 7.31 -1.52
N ASP A 77 -41.23 7.47 -2.69
CA ASP A 77 -41.05 8.54 -3.67
C ASP A 77 -39.65 8.81 -4.25
N ALA A 78 -39.65 8.77 -5.57
CA ALA A 78 -38.54 9.03 -6.46
C ALA A 78 -37.99 10.45 -6.29
N GLU A 79 -36.77 10.54 -5.80
CA GLU A 79 -35.82 11.60 -6.15
C GLU A 79 -34.66 10.94 -6.89
N ASP A 80 -34.23 11.56 -7.99
CA ASP A 80 -33.14 11.21 -8.89
C ASP A 80 -32.10 10.27 -8.25
N ALA A 81 -32.21 8.97 -8.54
CA ALA A 81 -31.14 8.03 -8.27
C ALA A 81 -30.01 8.33 -9.25
N ASP A 82 -29.11 9.23 -8.85
CA ASP A 82 -27.79 9.40 -9.43
C ASP A 82 -27.25 8.01 -9.75
N ALA A 83 -27.17 7.69 -11.05
CA ALA A 83 -26.60 6.43 -11.49
C ALA A 83 -25.19 6.37 -10.91
N GLN A 84 -25.00 5.52 -9.88
CA GLN A 84 -23.69 5.31 -9.28
C GLN A 84 -22.76 4.88 -10.41
N GLU A 85 -21.86 5.78 -10.77
CA GLU A 85 -21.00 5.57 -11.90
C GLU A 85 -20.16 4.31 -11.65
N ALA A 86 -20.21 3.38 -12.59
CA ALA A 86 -19.44 2.15 -12.54
C ALA A 86 -18.14 2.33 -13.31
N ASP A 87 -17.09 1.62 -12.89
CA ASP A 87 -15.88 1.50 -13.68
C ASP A 87 -16.14 0.66 -14.94
N GLU A 88 -15.14 0.57 -15.82
CA GLU A 88 -15.21 -0.17 -17.10
C GLU A 88 -15.51 -1.67 -16.93
N THR A 89 -15.48 -2.19 -15.69
CA THR A 89 -15.85 -3.57 -15.36
C THR A 89 -17.22 -3.71 -14.71
N GLY A 90 -17.99 -2.62 -14.62
CA GLY A 90 -19.29 -2.60 -13.97
C GLY A 90 -19.19 -2.57 -12.43
N THR A 91 -18.01 -2.36 -11.85
CA THR A 91 -17.86 -2.17 -10.40
C THR A 91 -18.22 -0.73 -10.05
N ALA A 92 -19.20 -0.51 -9.17
CA ALA A 92 -19.53 0.85 -8.71
C ALA A 92 -18.29 1.56 -8.15
N ILE A 93 -18.02 2.78 -8.61
CA ILE A 93 -16.89 3.60 -8.15
C ILE A 93 -17.03 3.82 -6.64
N GLY A 94 -15.90 3.75 -5.94
CA GLY A 94 -15.83 3.87 -4.48
C GLY A 94 -16.06 2.55 -3.73
N THR A 95 -16.41 1.47 -4.44
CA THR A 95 -16.53 0.14 -3.81
C THR A 95 -15.17 -0.35 -3.35
N VAL A 96 -15.08 -0.73 -2.07
CA VAL A 96 -13.93 -1.45 -1.50
C VAL A 96 -14.26 -2.94 -1.47
N MET A 97 -13.34 -3.75 -1.98
CA MET A 97 -13.40 -5.20 -1.99
C MET A 97 -12.19 -5.76 -1.25
N LYS A 98 -12.35 -6.97 -0.70
CA LYS A 98 -11.20 -7.78 -0.31
C LYS A 98 -10.33 -8.04 -1.54
N ALA A 99 -9.02 -8.04 -1.37
CA ALA A 99 -8.12 -8.47 -2.44
C ALA A 99 -8.36 -9.96 -2.73
N ASP A 100 -8.79 -10.28 -3.94
CA ASP A 100 -8.97 -11.65 -4.42
C ASP A 100 -7.68 -12.11 -5.10
N VAL A 101 -6.86 -12.84 -4.35
CA VAL A 101 -5.59 -13.38 -4.85
C VAL A 101 -5.89 -14.75 -5.46
N SER A 102 -5.73 -14.84 -6.78
CA SER A 102 -5.85 -16.11 -7.51
C SER A 102 -4.90 -17.18 -6.96
N SER A 103 -5.17 -18.45 -7.27
CA SER A 103 -4.36 -19.61 -6.85
C SER A 103 -2.87 -19.51 -7.24
N GLY A 104 -2.52 -18.66 -8.22
CA GLY A 104 -1.15 -18.37 -8.60
C GLY A 104 -0.47 -17.23 -7.83
N GLY A 105 -1.05 -16.75 -6.72
CA GLY A 105 -0.49 -15.65 -5.93
C GLY A 105 -0.58 -14.28 -6.62
N ARG A 106 -1.47 -14.14 -7.60
CA ARG A 106 -1.65 -12.92 -8.39
C ARG A 106 -2.99 -12.28 -8.07
N LEU A 107 -2.99 -10.97 -7.82
CA LEU A 107 -4.19 -10.15 -7.75
C LEU A 107 -4.46 -9.57 -9.15
N VAL A 108 -5.55 -10.01 -9.77
CA VAL A 108 -5.91 -9.56 -11.12
C VAL A 108 -6.81 -8.33 -11.03
N THR A 109 -6.46 -7.29 -11.79
CA THR A 109 -7.26 -6.08 -11.96
C THR A 109 -7.57 -5.88 -13.44
N PRO A 110 -8.53 -5.01 -13.80
CA PRO A 110 -8.81 -4.68 -15.19
C PRO A 110 -7.61 -4.06 -15.93
N PHE A 111 -6.68 -3.47 -15.17
CA PHE A 111 -5.52 -2.73 -15.68
C PHE A 111 -4.21 -3.54 -15.60
N GLY A 112 -4.30 -4.82 -15.27
CA GLY A 112 -3.15 -5.73 -15.14
C GLY A 112 -3.17 -6.55 -13.86
N ALA A 113 -2.15 -7.36 -13.69
CA ALA A 113 -2.03 -8.29 -12.56
C ALA A 113 -0.84 -7.91 -11.68
N LEU A 114 -1.12 -7.73 -10.38
CA LEU A 114 -0.10 -7.57 -9.36
C LEU A 114 0.31 -8.92 -8.80
N SER A 115 1.61 -9.09 -8.55
CA SER A 115 2.17 -10.31 -7.96
C SER A 115 3.40 -10.00 -7.13
N VAL A 116 3.79 -10.95 -6.29
CA VAL A 116 5.02 -10.89 -5.49
C VAL A 116 5.95 -12.00 -5.98
N ASN A 117 7.24 -11.71 -6.22
CA ASN A 117 8.21 -12.74 -6.58
C ASN A 117 8.93 -13.33 -5.36
N ASP A 118 9.81 -14.29 -5.63
CA ASP A 118 10.59 -15.01 -4.61
C ASP A 118 11.52 -14.08 -3.80
N ASN A 119 11.83 -12.89 -4.30
CA ASN A 119 12.63 -11.87 -3.60
C ASN A 119 11.74 -10.83 -2.88
N ASN A 120 10.48 -11.16 -2.60
CA ASN A 120 9.50 -10.26 -1.98
C ASN A 120 9.28 -8.94 -2.73
N LEU A 121 9.47 -8.92 -4.06
CA LEU A 121 9.27 -7.72 -4.87
C LEU A 121 7.90 -7.68 -5.50
N LEU A 122 7.26 -6.52 -5.36
CA LEU A 122 6.01 -6.23 -6.02
C LEU A 122 6.24 -6.05 -7.51
N MET A 123 5.42 -6.74 -8.29
CA MET A 123 5.46 -6.74 -9.74
C MET A 123 4.09 -6.40 -10.31
N LEU A 124 4.06 -5.67 -11.42
CA LEU A 124 2.90 -5.46 -12.26
C LEU A 124 3.17 -6.07 -13.63
N ASN A 125 2.29 -6.98 -14.07
CA ASN A 125 2.40 -7.67 -15.36
C ASN A 125 3.78 -8.34 -15.57
N GLY A 126 4.33 -8.91 -14.50
CA GLY A 126 5.63 -9.57 -14.55
C GLY A 126 6.84 -8.63 -14.55
N LYS A 127 6.66 -7.33 -14.35
CA LYS A 127 7.74 -6.35 -14.23
C LYS A 127 7.79 -5.79 -12.80
N VAL A 128 8.98 -5.70 -12.23
CA VAL A 128 9.18 -5.05 -10.92
C VAL A 128 8.80 -3.57 -11.02
N LEU A 129 8.10 -3.07 -10.00
CA LEU A 129 7.71 -1.66 -9.93
C LEU A 129 8.91 -0.73 -9.68
N SER A 130 8.77 0.53 -10.09
CA SER A 130 9.71 1.61 -9.85
C SER A 130 8.97 2.81 -9.25
N PRO A 131 9.35 3.30 -8.05
CA PRO A 131 10.41 2.77 -7.18
C PRO A 131 10.15 1.33 -6.72
N ARG A 132 11.23 0.62 -6.39
CA ARG A 132 11.18 -0.77 -5.91
C ARG A 132 10.35 -0.84 -4.63
N VAL A 133 9.39 -1.75 -4.59
CA VAL A 133 8.62 -2.10 -3.39
C VAL A 133 9.00 -3.52 -3.01
N GLU A 134 9.70 -3.64 -1.88
CA GLU A 134 10.20 -4.89 -1.32
C GLU A 134 9.57 -5.08 0.06
N GLY A 135 9.04 -6.28 0.30
CA GLY A 135 8.57 -6.66 1.62
C GLY A 135 9.73 -7.07 2.51
N ASN A 136 9.70 -6.68 3.78
CA ASN A 136 10.69 -7.04 4.78
C ASN A 136 10.70 -8.58 4.98
N ASN A 137 9.56 -9.16 5.37
CA ASN A 137 9.39 -10.61 5.43
C ASN A 137 8.57 -11.16 4.26
N SER A 138 7.52 -10.42 3.87
CA SER A 138 6.67 -10.75 2.73
C SER A 138 5.79 -9.55 2.35
N LEU A 139 5.15 -9.62 1.19
CA LEU A 139 4.09 -8.69 0.78
C LEU A 139 2.75 -9.40 0.75
N SER A 140 1.68 -8.70 1.10
CA SER A 140 0.30 -9.21 1.05
C SER A 140 -0.65 -8.20 0.44
N PHE A 141 -1.62 -8.68 -0.33
CA PHE A 141 -2.71 -7.85 -0.85
C PHE A 141 -3.86 -7.85 0.15
N VAL A 142 -4.25 -6.68 0.63
CA VAL A 142 -5.23 -6.55 1.73
C VAL A 142 -6.62 -6.23 1.20
N ALA A 143 -6.71 -5.19 0.38
CA ALA A 143 -7.94 -4.68 -0.17
C ALA A 143 -7.70 -4.09 -1.55
N GLN A 144 -8.77 -3.93 -2.31
CA GLN A 144 -8.77 -3.26 -3.59
C GLN A 144 -10.02 -2.39 -3.72
N ALA A 145 -9.87 -1.21 -4.31
CA ALA A 145 -10.95 -0.23 -4.43
C ALA A 145 -11.10 0.19 -5.89
N ALA A 146 -12.33 0.13 -6.40
CA ALA A 146 -12.67 0.60 -7.74
C ALA A 146 -12.69 2.13 -7.74
N LEU A 147 -11.91 2.72 -8.65
CA LEU A 147 -11.87 4.15 -8.91
C LEU A 147 -12.22 4.37 -10.38
N ARG A 148 -12.52 5.61 -10.76
CA ARG A 148 -12.73 5.96 -12.18
C ARG A 148 -11.51 5.57 -13.02
N ASN A 149 -11.71 4.65 -13.96
CA ASN A 149 -10.72 4.12 -14.91
C ASN A 149 -9.40 3.64 -14.28
N ARG A 150 -9.46 3.25 -13.00
CA ARG A 150 -8.28 2.83 -12.23
C ARG A 150 -8.67 1.83 -11.15
N ARG A 151 -7.71 1.03 -10.69
CA ARG A 151 -7.88 0.15 -9.54
C ARG A 151 -6.83 0.51 -8.49
N ALA A 152 -7.26 0.81 -7.28
CA ALA A 152 -6.35 0.98 -6.15
C ALA A 152 -6.23 -0.34 -5.40
N VAL A 153 -5.01 -0.72 -5.03
CA VAL A 153 -4.71 -1.92 -4.26
C VAL A 153 -3.90 -1.54 -3.03
N LEU A 154 -4.37 -1.96 -1.86
CA LEU A 154 -3.64 -1.80 -0.61
C LEU A 154 -2.71 -3.00 -0.43
N VAL A 155 -1.42 -2.72 -0.47
CA VAL A 155 -0.36 -3.70 -0.23
C VAL A 155 0.19 -3.52 1.17
N GLN A 156 0.30 -4.61 1.91
CA GLN A 156 0.93 -4.68 3.22
C GLN A 156 2.33 -5.26 3.07
N ASP A 157 3.33 -4.53 3.56
CA ASP A 157 4.65 -5.01 3.91
C ASP A 157 4.59 -5.61 5.32
N ASN A 158 4.77 -6.93 5.38
CA ASN A 158 4.78 -7.68 6.63
C ASN A 158 6.16 -7.54 7.28
N GLY A 159 6.20 -6.81 8.39
CA GLY A 159 7.39 -6.57 9.17
C GLY A 159 7.57 -7.55 10.33
N GLY A 160 8.40 -7.16 11.30
CA GLY A 160 8.70 -7.94 12.49
C GLY A 160 7.97 -7.43 13.74
N THR A 161 8.36 -7.95 14.90
CA THR A 161 7.73 -7.68 16.20
C THR A 161 7.59 -6.19 16.56
N ALA A 162 8.52 -5.35 16.12
CA ALA A 162 8.50 -3.92 16.41
C ALA A 162 7.54 -3.12 15.52
N CYS A 163 7.27 -3.58 14.30
CA CYS A 163 6.32 -2.97 13.39
C CYS A 163 5.79 -4.04 12.42
N PRO A 164 4.71 -4.74 12.79
CA PRO A 164 4.28 -5.91 12.04
C PRO A 164 3.69 -5.57 10.66
N ALA A 165 3.17 -4.35 10.47
CA ALA A 165 2.52 -3.97 9.22
C ALA A 165 2.82 -2.51 8.81
N ILE A 166 3.38 -2.35 7.62
CA ILE A 166 3.44 -1.10 6.87
C ILE A 166 2.64 -1.28 5.58
N TYR A 167 2.04 -0.21 5.08
CA TYR A 167 1.14 -0.22 3.95
C TYR A 167 1.60 0.71 2.84
N ARG A 168 1.17 0.39 1.62
CA ARG A 168 1.30 1.26 0.46
C ARG A 168 0.10 1.09 -0.47
N TRP A 169 -0.36 2.20 -1.04
CA TRP A 169 -1.30 2.17 -2.14
C TRP A 169 -0.57 1.99 -3.46
N VAL A 170 -1.10 1.07 -4.27
CA VAL A 170 -0.71 0.86 -5.67
C VAL A 170 -1.94 1.16 -6.51
N ILE A 171 -1.94 2.29 -7.20
CA ILE A 171 -3.03 2.67 -8.09
C ILE A 171 -2.60 2.30 -9.51
N VAL A 172 -3.28 1.34 -10.12
CA VAL A 172 -3.02 0.90 -11.49
C VAL A 172 -4.08 1.45 -12.44
N SER A 173 -3.63 1.84 -13.62
CA SER A 173 -4.45 2.35 -14.73
C SER A 173 -3.92 1.78 -16.03
N ASP A 174 -4.56 2.11 -17.16
CA ASP A 174 -4.05 1.68 -18.46
C ASP A 174 -2.60 2.12 -18.69
N GLY A 175 -1.70 1.14 -18.85
CA GLY A 175 -0.26 1.34 -19.08
C GLY A 175 0.55 2.03 -17.97
N ALA A 176 -0.07 2.42 -16.84
CA ALA A 176 0.59 3.23 -15.82
C ALA A 176 0.22 2.80 -14.39
N TYR A 177 1.04 3.23 -13.44
CA TYR A 177 0.77 3.04 -12.02
C TYR A 177 1.32 4.20 -11.20
N VAL A 178 0.74 4.40 -10.01
CA VAL A 178 1.20 5.36 -9.02
C VAL A 178 1.33 4.66 -7.68
N LEU A 179 2.40 4.98 -6.96
CA LEU A 179 2.66 4.48 -5.61
C LEU A 179 2.50 5.61 -4.60
N SER A 180 1.80 5.35 -3.50
CA SER A 180 1.87 6.24 -2.34
C SER A 180 3.24 6.11 -1.66
N PRO A 181 3.63 7.06 -0.79
CA PRO A 181 4.62 6.80 0.25
C PRO A 181 4.22 5.59 1.13
N PRO A 182 5.17 4.94 1.81
CA PRO A 182 4.84 3.93 2.83
C PRO A 182 4.14 4.61 4.02
N PHE A 183 3.20 3.92 4.65
CA PHE A 183 2.44 4.45 5.78
C PHE A 183 1.89 3.36 6.68
N GLY A 184 1.45 3.74 7.88
CA GLY A 184 0.83 2.82 8.82
C GLY A 184 1.24 3.15 10.25
N SER A 185 0.42 2.70 11.18
CA SER A 185 0.66 2.86 12.61
C SER A 185 1.48 1.71 13.19
N CYS A 186 1.88 0.72 12.38
CA CYS A 186 2.33 -0.61 12.76
C CYS A 186 1.21 -1.58 13.22
N SER A 187 -0.08 -1.22 13.11
CA SER A 187 -1.17 -2.18 13.34
C SER A 187 -1.56 -2.91 12.05
N ASP A 188 -1.85 -4.21 12.17
CA ASP A 188 -2.44 -5.06 11.14
C ASP A 188 -3.97 -4.94 11.02
N LEU A 189 -4.60 -4.25 11.99
CA LEU A 189 -6.05 -4.02 12.04
C LEU A 189 -6.41 -2.78 11.22
N VAL A 190 -6.73 -2.99 9.96
CA VAL A 190 -7.07 -1.91 9.03
C VAL A 190 -8.52 -1.94 8.58
N SER A 191 -9.11 -0.76 8.46
CA SER A 191 -10.40 -0.50 7.82
C SER A 191 -10.20 0.45 6.65
N VAL A 192 -10.71 0.07 5.49
CA VAL A 192 -10.50 0.76 4.22
C VAL A 192 -11.83 1.30 3.71
N ALA A 193 -11.83 2.54 3.25
CA ALA A 193 -12.97 3.21 2.63
C ALA A 193 -12.51 4.08 1.45
N VAL A 194 -13.46 4.44 0.59
CA VAL A 194 -13.26 5.50 -0.42
C VAL A 194 -14.25 6.62 -0.13
N ASP A 195 -13.76 7.84 -0.16
CA ASP A 195 -14.54 9.06 0.06
C ASP A 195 -14.23 10.03 -1.08
N SER A 196 -15.15 10.14 -2.05
CA SER A 196 -15.01 11.06 -3.20
C SER A 196 -13.65 10.92 -3.91
N ASP A 197 -13.31 9.69 -4.34
CA ASP A 197 -12.00 9.28 -4.91
C ASP A 197 -10.78 9.38 -3.98
N VAL A 198 -10.97 9.75 -2.71
CA VAL A 198 -9.91 9.71 -1.69
C VAL A 198 -9.91 8.34 -1.02
N LEU A 199 -8.78 7.65 -1.11
CA LEU A 199 -8.55 6.39 -0.42
C LEU A 199 -8.29 6.66 1.06
N VAL A 200 -9.12 6.09 1.92
CA VAL A 200 -9.06 6.28 3.38
C VAL A 200 -8.71 4.97 4.05
N VAL A 201 -7.66 4.99 4.87
CA VAL A 201 -7.30 3.86 5.75
C VAL A 201 -7.38 4.32 7.19
N THR A 202 -8.05 3.54 8.02
CA THR A 202 -8.14 3.77 9.46
C THR A 202 -7.62 2.56 10.22
N MET A 203 -6.84 2.81 11.26
CA MET A 203 -6.20 1.78 12.06
C MET A 203 -6.02 2.27 13.51
N PRO A 204 -5.97 1.37 14.50
CA PRO A 204 -5.61 1.75 15.84
C PRO A 204 -4.13 2.16 15.91
N GLY A 205 -3.78 2.97 16.90
CA GLY A 205 -2.39 3.22 17.24
C GLY A 205 -1.73 1.94 17.76
N PHE A 206 -0.43 1.81 17.54
CA PHE A 206 0.34 0.67 18.00
C PHE A 206 1.57 1.15 18.76
N VAL A 207 1.95 0.36 19.77
CA VAL A 207 3.25 0.43 20.43
C VAL A 207 3.74 -1.02 20.56
N GLY A 208 5.05 -1.21 20.57
CA GLY A 208 5.65 -2.53 20.52
C GLY A 208 5.22 -3.45 21.67
N PRO A 209 5.31 -4.77 21.50
CA PRO A 209 4.83 -5.73 22.50
C PRO A 209 5.67 -5.77 23.78
N PHE A 210 6.84 -5.12 23.78
CA PHE A 210 7.71 -4.97 24.96
C PHE A 210 7.25 -3.82 25.88
N GLU A 211 6.30 -3.00 25.45
CA GLU A 211 5.74 -1.92 26.27
C GLU A 211 4.74 -2.45 27.32
N PRO A 212 4.52 -1.74 28.44
CA PRO A 212 3.51 -2.13 29.42
C PRO A 212 2.11 -2.25 28.79
N ALA A 213 1.31 -3.23 29.24
CA ALA A 213 -0.04 -3.47 28.71
C ALA A 213 -0.95 -2.22 28.74
N ALA A 214 -0.77 -1.33 29.73
CA ALA A 214 -1.50 -0.07 29.81
C ALA A 214 -1.16 0.90 28.66
N ALA A 215 0.10 0.95 28.25
CA ALA A 215 0.54 1.74 27.10
C ALA A 215 -0.01 1.15 25.80
N GLN A 216 0.04 -0.18 25.64
CA GLN A 216 -0.54 -0.89 24.51
C GLN A 216 -2.04 -0.60 24.36
N LYS A 217 -2.81 -0.73 25.44
CA LYS A 217 -4.25 -0.43 25.47
C LYS A 217 -4.54 1.04 25.16
N SER A 218 -3.70 1.95 25.65
CA SER A 218 -3.85 3.39 25.39
C SER A 218 -3.56 3.73 23.92
N ALA A 219 -2.57 3.08 23.32
CA ALA A 219 -2.27 3.22 21.90
C ALA A 219 -3.40 2.67 21.03
N ALA A 220 -3.93 1.49 21.34
CA ALA A 220 -5.00 0.85 20.59
C ALA A 220 -6.31 1.66 20.56
N ARG A 221 -6.52 2.54 21.55
CA ARG A 221 -7.67 3.46 21.61
C ARG A 221 -7.49 4.70 20.74
N LYS A 222 -6.26 5.05 20.35
CA LYS A 222 -6.00 6.16 19.43
C LYS A 222 -6.32 5.67 18.02
N ARG A 223 -7.05 6.48 17.26
CA ARG A 223 -7.38 6.17 15.87
C ARG A 223 -6.45 6.95 14.95
N MET A 224 -5.76 6.24 14.07
CA MET A 224 -4.91 6.81 13.04
C MET A 224 -5.68 6.77 11.72
N THR A 225 -5.78 7.91 11.04
CA THR A 225 -6.50 8.05 9.77
C THR A 225 -5.53 8.52 8.70
N TYR A 226 -5.42 7.74 7.63
CA TYR A 226 -4.60 8.03 6.46
C TYR A 226 -5.52 8.33 5.28
N ARG A 227 -5.24 9.42 4.56
CA ARG A 227 -6.00 9.81 3.36
C ARG A 227 -5.06 10.01 2.19
N TYR A 228 -5.33 9.37 1.07
CA TYR A 228 -4.53 9.44 -0.14
C TYR A 228 -5.40 9.76 -1.35
N ASN A 229 -5.05 10.82 -2.09
CA ASN A 229 -5.78 11.26 -3.29
C ASN A 229 -5.05 10.90 -4.61
N GLY A 230 -4.09 9.98 -4.56
CA GLY A 230 -3.23 9.65 -5.70
C GLY A 230 -2.01 10.53 -5.86
N GLN A 231 -1.84 11.57 -5.03
CA GLN A 231 -0.68 12.46 -5.05
C GLN A 231 -0.12 12.71 -3.66
N THR A 232 -0.99 13.14 -2.75
CA THR A 232 -0.64 13.50 -1.37
C THR A 232 -1.24 12.49 -0.41
N LEU A 233 -0.39 11.97 0.47
CA LEU A 233 -0.78 11.17 1.61
C LEU A 233 -0.80 12.07 2.85
N THR A 234 -1.87 12.00 3.63
CA THR A 234 -1.94 12.65 4.95
C THR A 234 -2.21 11.64 6.05
N GLU A 235 -1.63 11.87 7.22
CA GLU A 235 -1.88 11.17 8.48
C GLU A 235 -2.51 12.17 9.45
N ASN A 236 -3.75 11.90 9.87
CA ASN A 236 -4.53 12.77 10.77
C ASN A 236 -4.52 14.24 10.30
N GLY A 237 -4.60 14.45 8.97
CA GLY A 237 -4.60 15.76 8.32
C GLY A 237 -3.21 16.38 8.06
N LYS A 238 -2.12 15.74 8.52
CA LYS A 238 -0.74 16.21 8.28
C LYS A 238 -0.12 15.45 7.11
N VAL A 239 0.56 16.15 6.20
CA VAL A 239 1.20 15.50 5.04
C VAL A 239 2.30 14.55 5.48
N VAL A 240 2.24 13.31 4.99
CA VAL A 240 3.31 12.31 5.13
C VAL A 240 4.27 12.50 3.96
N ARG A 241 5.53 12.78 4.25
CA ARG A 241 6.58 12.83 3.22
C ARG A 241 7.21 11.44 3.10
N GLY A 242 7.30 10.92 1.89
CA GLY A 242 8.09 9.74 1.60
C GLY A 242 9.56 10.03 1.90
N GLN A 243 10.24 9.08 2.54
CA GLN A 243 11.70 9.08 2.68
C GLN A 243 12.35 8.43 1.46
#